data_AF-A0A8H9ISJ5-F1
#
_entry.id   AF-A0A8H9ISJ5-F1
#
_cell.length_a   1.000
_cell.length_b   1.000
_cell.length_c   1.000
_cell.angle_alpha   90.00
_cell.angle_beta   90.00
_cell.angle_gamma   90.00
#
_symmetry.space_group_name_H-M   'P 1'
#
loop_
_entity.id
_entity.type
_entity.pdbx_description
1 polymer ?
#
loop_
_entity_poly.entity_id
_entity_poly.type
_entity_poly.pdbx_seq_one_letter_code
_entity_poly.pdbx_strand_id
1 'polypeptide(L)'
;MRRAQASAATLAVLAFVASSCAGPTVTSGQYRAKVAQTAKAMTGIIVTAQHAARLDLDGRMLHTVTDAVVSDAEQDADSVRTTISSRQPPDTASDRLREQVDQPVEQAVRLLTDLRIAVRRDDDRAQRTAADALAGPLAAFDRLSEVGS
;
A
#
# COMPACT_ATOMS: atom_id res chain seq x y z
N MET A 1 -40.24 -45.07 18.88
CA MET A 1 -39.13 -44.26 19.42
C MET A 1 -38.31 -43.53 18.33
N ARG A 2 -38.92 -43.10 17.21
CA ARG A 2 -38.19 -42.47 16.07
C ARG A 2 -38.39 -40.95 15.93
N ARG A 3 -39.15 -40.31 16.83
CA ARG A 3 -39.45 -38.86 16.76
C ARG A 3 -38.47 -37.96 17.52
N ALA A 4 -37.60 -38.52 18.36
CA ALA A 4 -36.64 -37.76 19.17
C ALA A 4 -35.29 -37.48 18.47
N GLN A 5 -34.99 -38.16 17.36
CA GLN A 5 -33.71 -38.03 16.66
C GLN A 5 -33.69 -36.88 15.63
N ALA A 6 -34.85 -36.40 15.20
CA ALA A 6 -34.95 -35.30 14.23
C ALA A 6 -34.61 -33.92 14.85
N SER A 7 -34.67 -33.78 16.17
CA SER A 7 -34.43 -32.50 16.86
C SER A 7 -32.95 -32.23 17.16
N ALA A 8 -32.12 -33.28 17.27
CA ALA A 8 -30.69 -33.11 17.58
C ALA A 8 -29.86 -32.69 16.36
N ALA A 9 -30.21 -33.18 15.17
CA ALA A 9 -29.50 -32.86 13.93
C ALA A 9 -29.64 -31.37 13.53
N THR A 10 -30.81 -30.77 13.75
CA THR A 10 -31.08 -29.37 13.39
C THR A 10 -30.36 -28.38 14.29
N LEU A 11 -30.14 -28.71 15.58
CA LEU A 11 -29.38 -27.87 16.51
C LEU A 11 -27.87 -27.87 16.23
N ALA A 12 -27.32 -29.01 15.77
CA ALA A 12 -25.89 -29.12 15.46
C ALA A 12 -25.49 -28.32 14.21
N VAL A 13 -26.37 -28.21 13.22
CA VAL A 13 -26.12 -27.43 11.99
C VAL A 13 -26.14 -25.92 12.26
N LEU A 14 -27.01 -25.41 13.15
CA LEU A 14 -27.02 -23.99 13.51
C LEU A 14 -25.75 -23.55 14.28
N ALA A 15 -25.15 -24.44 15.09
CA ALA A 15 -23.94 -24.11 15.86
C ALA A 15 -22.68 -23.95 14.98
N PHE A 16 -22.61 -24.66 13.84
CA PHE A 16 -21.47 -24.58 12.92
C PHE A 16 -21.48 -23.30 12.05
N VAL A 17 -22.66 -22.73 11.78
CA VAL A 17 -22.77 -21.47 11.04
C VAL A 17 -22.39 -20.27 11.91
N ALA A 18 -22.55 -20.37 13.24
CA ALA A 18 -22.16 -19.29 14.16
C ALA A 18 -20.64 -19.16 14.36
N SER A 19 -19.86 -20.21 14.10
CA SER A 19 -18.40 -20.19 14.27
C SER A 19 -17.64 -19.68 13.03
N SER A 20 -18.33 -19.41 11.91
CA SER A 20 -17.72 -18.86 10.70
C SER A 20 -17.86 -17.33 10.56
N CYS A 21 -18.56 -16.67 11.48
CA CYS A 21 -18.78 -15.22 11.46
C CYS A 21 -17.64 -14.40 12.10
N ALA A 22 -16.68 -15.03 12.77
CA ALA A 22 -15.49 -14.34 13.27
C ALA A 22 -14.35 -14.54 12.26
N GLY A 23 -14.16 -13.54 11.38
CA GLY A 23 -12.95 -13.48 10.56
C GLY A 23 -11.68 -13.48 11.43
N PRO A 24 -10.53 -13.92 10.90
CA PRO A 24 -9.30 -14.02 11.69
C PRO A 24 -8.97 -12.68 12.35
N THR A 25 -8.78 -12.68 13.67
CA THR A 25 -8.28 -11.50 14.38
C THR A 25 -6.90 -11.17 13.85
N VAL A 26 -6.69 -9.92 13.41
CA VAL A 26 -5.38 -9.44 12.96
C VAL A 26 -4.40 -9.56 14.13
N THR A 27 -3.33 -10.31 13.97
CA THR A 27 -2.27 -10.39 14.99
C THR A 27 -1.22 -9.30 14.76
N SER A 28 -0.44 -8.98 15.79
CA SER A 28 0.67 -8.01 15.67
C SER A 28 1.70 -8.44 14.62
N GLY A 29 1.99 -9.74 14.51
CA GLY A 29 2.85 -10.29 13.46
C GLY A 29 2.27 -10.11 12.05
N GLN A 30 0.97 -10.33 11.87
CA GLN A 30 0.29 -10.08 10.60
C GLN A 30 0.29 -8.58 10.24
N TYR A 31 0.13 -7.70 11.22
CA TYR A 31 0.19 -6.26 11.01
C TYR A 31 1.60 -5.81 10.58
N ARG A 32 2.66 -6.28 11.26
CA ARG A 32 4.06 -6.03 10.86
C ARG A 32 4.36 -6.52 9.45
N ALA A 33 3.95 -7.74 9.12
CA ALA A 33 4.11 -8.28 7.77
C ALA A 33 3.39 -7.42 6.73
N LYS A 34 2.20 -6.89 7.06
CA LYS A 34 1.46 -5.99 6.18
C LYS A 34 2.18 -4.65 5.97
N VAL A 35 2.75 -4.07 7.03
CA VAL A 35 3.58 -2.85 6.95
C VAL A 35 4.81 -3.08 6.06
N ALA A 36 5.55 -4.18 6.27
CA ALA A 36 6.71 -4.50 5.45
C ALA A 36 6.34 -4.73 3.97
N GLN A 37 5.20 -5.38 3.71
CA GLN A 37 4.68 -5.54 2.34
C GLN A 37 4.28 -4.20 1.72
N THR A 38 3.61 -3.32 2.48
CA THR A 38 3.28 -1.97 2.04
C THR A 38 4.53 -1.20 1.65
N ALA A 39 5.57 -1.23 2.49
CA ALA A 39 6.84 -0.57 2.20
C ALA A 39 7.48 -1.09 0.90
N LYS A 40 7.54 -2.41 0.70
CA LYS A 40 8.07 -3.03 -0.53
C LYS A 40 7.27 -2.63 -1.77
N ALA A 41 5.94 -2.61 -1.67
CA ALA A 41 5.07 -2.20 -2.77
C ALA A 41 5.29 -0.73 -3.15
N MET A 42 5.30 0.17 -2.16
CA MET A 42 5.57 1.60 -2.38
C MET A 42 6.95 1.84 -3.00
N THR A 43 7.99 1.13 -2.55
CA THR A 43 9.33 1.20 -3.15
C THR A 43 9.30 0.84 -4.64
N GLY A 44 8.64 -0.26 -5.02
CA GLY A 44 8.54 -0.66 -6.43
C GLY A 44 7.82 0.38 -7.30
N ILE A 45 6.72 0.92 -6.79
CA ILE A 45 5.94 1.96 -7.47
C ILE A 45 6.79 3.23 -7.69
N ILE A 46 7.44 3.70 -6.62
CA ILE A 46 8.26 4.91 -6.66
C ILE A 46 9.44 4.75 -7.61
N VAL A 47 10.17 3.64 -7.52
CA VAL A 47 11.33 3.38 -8.39
C VAL A 47 10.90 3.34 -9.86
N THR A 48 9.74 2.76 -10.16
CA THR A 48 9.19 2.70 -11.52
C THR A 48 8.89 4.10 -12.05
N ALA A 49 8.15 4.92 -11.30
CA ALA A 49 7.84 6.30 -11.67
C ALA A 49 9.11 7.16 -11.82
N GLN A 50 10.06 7.04 -10.89
CA GLN A 50 11.32 7.79 -10.91
C GLN A 50 12.17 7.40 -12.12
N HIS A 51 12.19 6.12 -12.50
CA HIS A 51 12.93 5.67 -13.69
C HIS A 51 12.30 6.18 -14.98
N ALA A 52 10.97 6.10 -15.12
CA ALA A 52 10.27 6.64 -16.28
C ALA A 52 10.51 8.15 -16.43
N ALA A 53 10.35 8.92 -15.36
CA ALA A 53 10.59 10.36 -15.36
C ALA A 53 12.03 10.73 -15.74
N ARG A 54 13.02 9.93 -15.33
CA ARG A 54 14.43 10.14 -15.72
C ARG A 54 14.67 9.81 -17.19
N LEU A 55 14.12 8.72 -17.70
CA LEU A 55 14.22 8.38 -19.12
C LEU A 55 13.58 9.44 -20.00
N ASP A 56 12.46 10.02 -19.57
CA ASP A 56 11.79 11.13 -20.24
C ASP A 56 12.67 12.38 -20.31
N LEU A 57 13.22 12.81 -19.16
CA LEU A 57 14.16 13.95 -19.05
C LEU A 57 15.43 13.75 -19.90
N ASP A 58 15.84 12.50 -20.13
CA ASP A 58 16.99 12.14 -20.96
C ASP A 58 16.63 12.01 -22.45
N GLY A 59 15.36 12.20 -22.84
CA GLY A 59 14.87 12.02 -24.20
C GLY A 59 14.86 10.55 -24.67
N ARG A 60 14.84 9.60 -23.73
CA ARG A 60 14.92 8.15 -23.96
C ARG A 60 13.59 7.43 -23.81
N MET A 61 12.54 8.15 -23.46
CA MET A 61 11.17 7.66 -23.37
C MET A 61 10.22 8.68 -23.97
N LEU A 62 9.14 8.22 -24.59
CA LEU A 62 8.12 9.12 -25.11
C LEU A 62 7.34 9.71 -23.94
N HIS A 63 7.14 11.02 -23.96
CA HIS A 63 6.40 11.77 -22.94
C HIS A 63 5.02 11.19 -22.62
N THR A 64 4.28 10.73 -23.63
CA THR A 64 2.96 10.09 -23.45
C THR A 64 3.03 8.77 -22.69
N VAL A 65 4.12 8.01 -22.86
CA VAL A 65 4.36 6.77 -22.11
C VAL A 65 4.77 7.12 -20.68
N THR A 66 5.57 8.18 -20.49
CA THR A 66 5.94 8.68 -19.17
C THR A 66 4.72 9.13 -18.37
N ASP A 67 3.82 9.92 -18.96
CA ASP A 67 2.57 10.35 -18.30
C ASP A 67 1.71 9.16 -17.89
N ALA A 68 1.58 8.15 -18.74
CA ALA A 68 0.84 6.93 -18.42
C ALA A 68 1.47 6.19 -17.23
N VAL A 69 2.78 5.92 -17.26
CA VAL A 69 3.48 5.20 -16.18
C VAL A 69 3.42 5.95 -14.85
N VAL A 70 3.59 7.27 -14.87
CA VAL A 70 3.52 8.08 -13.63
C VAL A 70 2.08 8.16 -13.12
N SER A 71 1.07 8.23 -14.01
CA SER A 71 -0.34 8.19 -13.62
C SER A 71 -0.73 6.85 -12.98
N ASP A 72 -0.29 5.74 -13.57
CA ASP A 72 -0.53 4.39 -13.03
C ASP A 72 0.16 4.24 -11.66
N ALA A 73 1.39 4.73 -11.53
CA ALA A 73 2.12 4.69 -10.27
C ALA A 73 1.43 5.49 -9.15
N GLU A 74 0.88 6.68 -9.43
CA GLU A 74 0.09 7.45 -8.47
C GLU A 74 -1.16 6.66 -8.03
N GLN A 75 -1.88 6.06 -8.99
CA GLN A 75 -3.08 5.28 -8.71
C GLN A 75 -2.77 4.02 -7.87
N ASP A 76 -1.67 3.33 -8.18
CA ASP A 76 -1.22 2.16 -7.41
C ASP A 76 -0.80 2.55 -5.99
N ALA A 77 -0.12 3.68 -5.83
CA ALA A 77 0.24 4.20 -4.51
C ALA A 77 -1.00 4.54 -3.68
N ASP A 78 -2.02 5.14 -4.28
CA ASP A 78 -3.30 5.44 -3.64
C ASP A 78 -4.04 4.16 -3.18
N SER A 79 -4.01 3.13 -4.03
CA SER A 79 -4.56 1.81 -3.71
C SER A 79 -3.83 1.14 -2.54
N VAL A 80 -2.48 1.20 -2.52
CA VAL A 80 -1.66 0.70 -1.41
C VAL A 80 -1.97 1.46 -0.12
N ARG A 81 -2.05 2.79 -0.17
CA ARG A 81 -2.42 3.65 0.96
C ARG A 81 -3.78 3.25 1.55
N THR A 82 -4.80 3.13 0.70
CA THR A 82 -6.15 2.74 1.11
C THR A 82 -6.16 1.34 1.74
N THR A 83 -5.35 0.43 1.20
CA THR A 83 -5.23 -0.93 1.71
C THR A 83 -4.60 -0.99 3.11
N ILE A 84 -3.56 -0.20 3.40
CA ILE A 84 -2.96 -0.18 4.75
C ILE A 84 -3.81 0.62 5.74
N SER A 85 -4.39 1.75 5.33
CA SER A 85 -5.15 2.64 6.22
C SER A 85 -6.43 1.98 6.75
N SER A 86 -7.04 1.08 5.96
CA SER A 86 -8.19 0.27 6.35
C SER A 86 -7.86 -0.85 7.35
N ARG A 87 -6.58 -1.15 7.61
CA ARG A 87 -6.17 -2.16 8.59
C ARG A 87 -6.11 -1.54 9.98
N GLN A 88 -6.90 -2.10 10.87
CA GLN A 88 -6.89 -1.72 12.28
C GLN A 88 -5.68 -2.35 12.98
N PRO A 89 -4.86 -1.55 13.69
CA PRO A 89 -3.78 -2.07 14.53
C PRO A 89 -4.37 -2.87 15.72
N PRO A 90 -3.81 -4.06 16.05
CA PRO A 90 -4.34 -4.89 17.14
C PRO A 90 -3.87 -4.52 18.54
N ASP A 91 -2.80 -3.71 18.66
CA ASP A 91 -2.21 -3.30 19.94
C ASP A 91 -1.47 -1.95 19.83
N THR A 92 -1.09 -1.38 20.98
CA THR A 92 -0.38 -0.10 21.07
C THR A 92 0.99 -0.09 20.38
N ALA A 93 1.65 -1.24 20.26
CA ALA A 93 2.89 -1.32 19.50
C ALA A 93 2.64 -1.19 17.99
N SER A 94 1.52 -1.75 17.52
CA SER A 94 1.05 -1.66 16.15
C SER A 94 0.53 -0.26 15.81
N ASP A 95 -0.05 0.48 16.77
CA ASP A 95 -0.40 1.90 16.61
C ASP A 95 0.81 2.74 16.22
N ARG A 96 1.95 2.55 16.90
CA ARG A 96 3.19 3.25 16.55
C ARG A 96 3.70 2.87 15.17
N LEU A 97 3.57 1.60 14.81
CA LEU A 97 3.94 1.12 13.47
C LEU A 97 3.06 1.76 12.39
N ARG A 98 1.76 1.92 12.68
CA ARG A 98 0.82 2.63 11.82
C ARG A 98 1.29 4.06 11.56
N GLU A 99 1.60 4.81 12.62
CA GLU A 99 2.09 6.19 12.48
C GLU A 99 3.38 6.27 11.65
N GLN A 100 4.29 5.30 11.83
CA GLN A 100 5.54 5.23 11.08
C GLN A 100 5.36 4.94 9.59
N VAL A 101 4.33 4.18 9.19
CA VAL A 101 4.04 3.90 7.78
C VAL A 101 3.13 4.94 7.12
N ASP A 102 2.19 5.52 7.88
CA ASP A 102 1.21 6.48 7.35
C ASP A 102 1.92 7.72 6.76
N GLN A 103 2.89 8.29 7.47
CA GLN A 103 3.59 9.50 7.00
C GLN A 103 4.35 9.32 5.67
N PRO A 104 5.24 8.31 5.52
CA PRO A 104 5.92 8.06 4.25
C PRO A 104 4.97 7.74 3.10
N VAL A 105 3.88 7.00 3.36
CA VAL A 105 2.88 6.68 2.34
C VAL A 105 2.18 7.94 1.84
N GLU A 106 1.69 8.78 2.74
CA GLU A 106 1.05 10.04 2.36
C GLU A 106 2.01 10.97 1.63
N GLN A 107 3.27 11.01 2.04
CA GLN A 107 4.29 11.80 1.34
C GLN A 107 4.57 11.27 -0.06
N ALA A 108 4.68 9.96 -0.23
CA ALA A 108 4.89 9.34 -1.54
C ALA A 108 3.73 9.61 -2.51
N VAL A 109 2.48 9.46 -2.06
CA VAL A 109 1.30 9.76 -2.90
C VAL A 109 1.32 11.21 -3.35
N ARG A 110 1.56 12.18 -2.45
CA ARG A 110 1.65 13.59 -2.82
C ARG A 110 2.77 13.86 -3.84
N LEU A 111 3.95 13.29 -3.65
CA LEU A 111 5.08 13.49 -4.56
C LEU A 111 4.86 12.83 -5.93
N LEU A 112 4.15 11.69 -5.99
CA LEU A 112 3.74 11.08 -7.25
C LEU A 112 2.70 11.95 -7.98
N THR A 113 1.75 12.55 -7.25
CA THR A 113 0.84 13.55 -7.80
C THR A 113 1.62 14.75 -8.37
N ASP A 114 2.59 15.29 -7.63
CA ASP A 114 3.43 16.40 -8.09
C ASP A 114 4.22 16.02 -9.35
N LEU A 115 4.79 14.81 -9.38
CA LEU A 115 5.50 14.28 -10.54
C LEU A 115 4.57 14.17 -11.75
N ARG A 116 3.37 13.62 -11.60
CA ARG A 116 2.38 13.54 -12.69
C ARG A 116 2.03 14.93 -13.23
N ILE A 117 1.82 15.89 -12.35
CA ILE A 117 1.51 17.27 -12.75
C ILE A 117 2.67 17.88 -13.54
N ALA A 118 3.91 17.65 -13.10
CA ALA A 118 5.10 18.16 -13.77
C ALA A 118 5.27 17.54 -15.16
N VAL A 119 5.14 16.20 -15.26
CA VAL A 119 5.16 15.49 -16.55
C VAL A 119 4.09 16.09 -17.46
N ARG A 120 2.81 16.11 -17.06
CA ARG A 120 1.73 16.65 -17.94
C ARG A 120 1.90 18.10 -18.39
N ARG A 121 2.72 18.88 -17.69
CA ARG A 121 2.99 20.29 -18.01
C ARG A 121 4.26 20.47 -18.84
N ASP A 122 4.98 19.39 -19.15
CA ASP A 122 6.28 19.45 -19.82
C ASP A 122 7.27 20.35 -19.05
N ASP A 123 7.21 20.32 -17.71
CA ASP A 123 8.08 21.10 -16.83
C ASP A 123 9.23 20.23 -16.30
N ASP A 124 10.30 20.14 -17.09
CA ASP A 124 11.50 19.35 -16.77
C ASP A 124 12.11 19.65 -15.40
N ARG A 125 12.05 20.92 -14.98
CA ARG A 125 12.61 21.34 -13.69
C ARG A 125 11.75 20.81 -12.54
N ALA A 126 10.43 20.98 -12.64
CA ALA A 126 9.50 20.45 -11.66
C ALA A 126 9.54 18.91 -11.64
N GLN A 127 9.64 18.27 -12.81
CA GLN A 127 9.71 16.82 -12.95
C GLN A 127 10.95 16.26 -12.26
N ARG A 128 12.12 16.84 -12.50
CA ARG A 128 13.37 16.46 -11.82
C ARG A 128 13.27 16.67 -10.31
N THR A 129 12.71 17.80 -9.88
CA THR A 129 12.54 18.12 -8.45
C THR A 129 11.64 17.09 -7.75
N ALA A 130 10.49 16.76 -8.35
CA ALA A 130 9.55 15.78 -7.80
C ALA A 130 10.16 14.37 -7.80
N ALA A 131 10.84 13.98 -8.88
CA ALA A 131 11.51 12.69 -8.99
C ALA A 131 12.64 12.51 -7.95
N ASP A 132 13.38 13.57 -7.63
CA ASP A 132 14.44 13.52 -6.62
C ASP A 132 13.88 13.54 -5.19
N ALA A 133 12.79 14.27 -4.96
CA ALA A 133 12.11 14.31 -3.65
C ALA A 133 11.59 12.94 -3.19
N LEU A 134 11.30 12.03 -4.13
CA LEU A 134 10.90 10.65 -3.84
C LEU A 134 11.97 9.83 -3.09
N ALA A 135 13.23 10.28 -3.06
CA ALA A 135 14.29 9.66 -2.24
C ALA A 135 13.98 9.67 -0.74
N GLY A 136 13.23 10.67 -0.26
CA GLY A 136 12.82 10.77 1.15
C GLY A 136 11.94 9.59 1.59
N PRO A 137 10.76 9.39 0.95
CA PRO A 137 9.93 8.22 1.22
C PRO A 137 10.64 6.88 1.01
N LEU A 138 11.49 6.75 -0.02
CA LEU A 138 12.25 5.51 -0.25
C LEU A 138 13.12 5.11 0.95
N ALA A 139 13.85 6.06 1.55
CA ALA A 139 14.66 5.79 2.73
C ALA A 139 13.82 5.41 3.97
N ALA A 140 12.57 5.87 4.04
CA ALA A 140 11.65 5.43 5.08
C ALA A 140 11.12 4.01 4.82
N PHE A 141 10.76 3.68 3.57
CA PHE A 141 10.29 2.36 3.20
C PHE A 141 11.35 1.27 3.33
N ASP A 142 12.61 1.59 3.04
CA ASP A 142 13.72 0.65 3.24
C ASP A 142 13.75 0.13 4.68
N ARG A 143 13.76 1.05 5.65
CA ARG A 143 13.71 0.74 7.09
C ARG A 143 12.44 -0.02 7.49
N LEU A 144 11.27 0.35 6.95
CA LEU A 144 10.00 -0.31 7.25
C LEU A 144 9.91 -1.73 6.66
N SER A 145 10.61 -1.99 5.56
CA SER A 145 10.63 -3.29 4.91
C SER A 145 11.33 -4.37 5.75
N GLU A 146 12.23 -3.94 6.64
CA GLU A 146 12.99 -4.80 7.55
C GLU A 146 12.19 -5.22 8.79
N VAL A 147 11.10 -4.52 9.12
CA VAL A 147 10.29 -4.78 10.34
C VAL A 147 9.53 -6.11 10.28
N GLY A 148 9.36 -6.67 9.08
CA GLY A 148 8.74 -7.97 8.83
C GLY A 148 9.71 -9.14 8.70
N SER A 149 11.02 -8.90 8.88
CA SER A 149 12.08 -9.93 8.81
C SER A 149 12.26 -10.68 10.14
#